data_AF-A0A350ET19-F1
#
_entry.id   AF-A0A350ET19-F1
#
_cell.length_a   1.000
_cell.length_b   1.000
_cell.length_c   1.000
_cell.angle_alpha   90.00
_cell.angle_beta   90.00
_cell.angle_gamma   90.00
#
_symmetry.space_group_name_H-M   'P 1'
#
loop_
_entity.id
_entity.type
_entity.pdbx_description
1 polymer ?
#
loop_
_entity_poly.entity_id
_entity_poly.type
_entity_poly.pdbx_seq_one_letter_code
_entity_poly.pdbx_strand_id
1 'polypeptide(L)'
;PAVGDYVAHGIMDWQDTPEYQRLIGLVEPYEYRDRLILPKLMINATGDQFFLPDSHRFYFDDLKGPKYLRYVPNADHSLKDSDAIDTLNAWQYAITHRRPLPRFDWRGNWDRGENVVHAQDRPGK
;
A
#
# COMPACT_ATOMS: atom_id res chain seq x y z
N PRO A 1 -18.89 -12.99 -1.27
CA PRO A 1 -17.95 -11.86 -1.13
C PRO A 1 -16.54 -12.32 -1.55
N ALA A 2 -15.59 -11.42 -1.82
CA ALA A 2 -14.32 -11.74 -2.48
C ALA A 2 -13.48 -12.84 -1.81
N VAL A 3 -13.64 -13.06 -0.50
CA VAL A 3 -12.94 -14.10 0.28
C VAL A 3 -13.78 -15.37 0.51
N GLY A 4 -14.95 -15.50 -0.14
CA GLY A 4 -15.91 -16.58 0.11
C GLY A 4 -15.33 -17.98 -0.11
N ASP A 5 -14.53 -18.16 -1.16
CA ASP A 5 -13.92 -19.46 -1.48
C ASP A 5 -12.88 -19.86 -0.43
N TYR A 6 -12.11 -18.90 0.12
CA TYR A 6 -11.15 -19.15 1.19
C TYR A 6 -11.85 -19.66 2.46
N VAL A 7 -13.00 -19.09 2.79
CA VAL A 7 -13.84 -19.53 3.91
C VAL A 7 -14.41 -20.93 3.62
N ALA A 8 -14.97 -21.14 2.42
CA ALA A 8 -15.54 -22.43 2.04
C ALA A 8 -14.51 -23.58 2.05
N HIS A 9 -13.25 -23.27 1.74
CA HIS A 9 -12.14 -24.21 1.80
C HIS A 9 -11.46 -24.30 3.17
N GLY A 10 -11.96 -23.61 4.21
CA GLY A 10 -11.41 -23.64 5.57
C GLY A 10 -10.02 -23.03 5.70
N ILE A 11 -9.59 -22.19 4.74
CA ILE A 11 -8.25 -21.56 4.76
C ILE A 11 -8.15 -20.59 5.95
N MET A 12 -9.23 -19.88 6.24
CA MET A 12 -9.27 -18.89 7.33
C MET A 12 -9.11 -19.54 8.71
N ASP A 13 -9.46 -20.82 8.86
CA ASP A 13 -9.40 -21.55 10.13
C ASP A 13 -7.96 -21.79 10.61
N TRP A 14 -6.97 -21.62 9.72
CA TRP A 14 -5.55 -21.84 10.03
C TRP A 14 -4.87 -20.62 10.64
N GLN A 15 -5.44 -19.42 10.57
CA GLN A 15 -4.72 -18.17 10.86
C GLN A 15 -4.13 -18.09 12.28
N ASP A 16 -4.77 -18.72 13.26
CA ASP A 16 -4.33 -18.73 14.65
C ASP A 16 -3.48 -19.97 15.03
N THR A 17 -3.16 -20.82 14.06
CA THR A 17 -2.39 -22.05 14.31
C THR A 17 -0.89 -21.78 14.39
N PRO A 18 -0.13 -22.53 15.22
CA PRO A 18 1.33 -22.46 15.22
C PRO A 18 1.95 -22.74 13.85
N GLU A 19 1.34 -23.59 13.04
CA GLU A 19 1.75 -23.93 11.68
C GLU A 19 1.69 -22.69 10.77
N TYR A 20 0.59 -21.95 10.82
CA TYR A 20 0.41 -20.73 10.07
C TYR A 20 1.41 -19.64 10.50
N GLN A 21 1.62 -19.48 11.81
CA GLN A 21 2.61 -18.53 12.34
C GLN A 21 4.03 -18.84 11.84
N ARG A 22 4.41 -20.12 11.80
CA ARG A 22 5.69 -20.55 11.19
C ARG A 22 5.74 -20.26 9.69
N LEU A 23 4.64 -20.45 8.97
CA LEU A 23 4.56 -20.19 7.53
C LEU A 23 4.70 -18.71 7.21
N ILE A 24 3.94 -17.82 7.86
CA ILE A 24 4.00 -16.38 7.59
C ILE A 24 5.38 -15.81 7.95
N GLY A 25 6.05 -16.33 8.99
CA GLY A 25 7.44 -16.02 9.28
C GLY A 25 8.42 -16.24 8.10
N LEU A 26 8.05 -17.09 7.15
CA LEU A 26 8.84 -17.38 5.95
C LEU A 26 8.33 -16.66 4.70
N VAL A 27 7.02 -16.52 4.52
CA VAL A 27 6.43 -16.10 3.23
C VAL A 27 5.79 -14.71 3.26
N GLU A 28 5.47 -14.16 4.43
CA GLU A 28 4.77 -12.89 4.55
C GLU A 28 5.76 -11.72 4.37
N PRO A 29 5.60 -10.86 3.33
CA PRO A 29 6.49 -9.73 3.11
C PRO A 29 6.63 -8.78 4.31
N TYR A 30 5.58 -8.63 5.12
CA TYR A 30 5.61 -7.78 6.32
C TYR A 30 6.65 -8.22 7.36
N GLU A 31 6.94 -9.52 7.49
CA GLU A 31 7.97 -10.05 8.40
C GLU A 31 9.38 -9.60 8.00
N TYR A 32 9.56 -9.21 6.74
CA TYR A 32 10.84 -8.75 6.20
C TYR A 32 10.94 -7.22 6.11
N ARG A 33 9.99 -6.47 6.66
CA ARG A 33 9.90 -5.00 6.53
C ARG A 33 11.18 -4.25 6.91
N ASP A 34 11.95 -4.75 7.87
CA ASP A 34 13.23 -4.13 8.27
C ASP A 34 14.31 -4.18 7.18
N ARG A 35 14.19 -5.11 6.22
CA ARG A 35 15.07 -5.20 5.04
C ARG A 35 14.62 -4.30 3.90
N LEU A 36 13.38 -3.82 3.91
CA LEU A 36 12.77 -3.05 2.83
C LEU A 36 13.09 -1.55 2.97
N ILE A 37 14.37 -1.17 2.96
CA ILE A 37 14.80 0.23 3.20
C ILE A 37 14.81 1.12 1.94
N LEU A 38 14.71 0.52 0.75
CA LEU A 38 14.69 1.26 -0.51
C LEU A 38 13.41 2.12 -0.63
N PRO A 39 13.43 3.21 -1.42
CA PRO A 39 12.22 3.94 -1.76
C PRO A 39 11.17 3.01 -2.35
N LYS A 40 9.93 3.11 -1.88
CA LYS A 40 8.82 2.26 -2.32
C LYS A 40 7.55 3.06 -2.57
N LEU A 41 6.81 2.66 -3.59
CA LEU A 41 5.51 3.21 -3.95
C LEU A 41 4.49 2.08 -3.96
N MET A 42 3.40 2.26 -3.21
CA MET A 42 2.24 1.38 -3.21
C MET A 42 1.11 2.05 -3.97
N ILE A 43 0.56 1.33 -4.95
CA ILE A 43 -0.55 1.78 -5.79
C ILE A 43 -1.70 0.80 -5.54
N ASN A 44 -2.74 1.31 -4.90
CA ASN A 44 -3.91 0.53 -4.51
C ASN A 44 -5.15 1.13 -5.19
N ALA A 45 -6.25 0.39 -5.27
CA ALA A 45 -7.52 0.88 -5.82
C ALA A 45 -8.53 1.21 -4.71
N THR A 46 -9.36 2.23 -4.87
CA THR A 46 -10.41 2.53 -3.88
C THR A 46 -11.57 1.53 -3.91
N GLY A 47 -11.76 0.83 -5.03
CA GLY A 47 -12.80 -0.17 -5.23
C GLY A 47 -12.27 -1.62 -5.24
N ASP A 48 -11.07 -1.85 -4.71
CA ASP A 48 -10.50 -3.18 -4.61
C ASP A 48 -11.36 -4.09 -3.70
N GLN A 49 -11.74 -5.24 -4.24
CA GLN A 49 -12.64 -6.19 -3.57
C GLN A 49 -11.92 -7.03 -2.50
N PHE A 50 -10.58 -7.07 -2.51
CA PHE A 50 -9.75 -7.87 -1.61
C PHE A 50 -8.98 -6.99 -0.62
N PHE A 51 -8.45 -5.85 -1.07
CA PHE A 51 -7.59 -4.97 -0.30
C PHE A 51 -8.25 -3.60 -0.07
N LEU A 52 -9.04 -3.51 1.00
CA LEU A 52 -9.83 -2.32 1.30
C LEU A 52 -8.98 -1.04 1.42
N PRO A 53 -9.56 0.16 1.15
CA PRO A 53 -8.82 1.43 1.17
C PRO A 53 -8.17 1.81 2.51
N ASP A 54 -8.58 1.19 3.60
CA ASP A 54 -8.00 1.37 4.94
C ASP A 54 -6.95 0.32 5.30
N SER A 55 -6.69 -0.69 4.45
CA SER A 55 -5.75 -1.80 4.72
C SER A 55 -4.32 -1.33 5.02
N HIS A 56 -3.93 -0.17 4.48
CA HIS A 56 -2.63 0.42 4.76
C HIS A 56 -2.36 0.66 6.24
N ARG A 57 -3.40 0.86 7.08
CA ARG A 57 -3.27 1.08 8.52
C ARG A 57 -2.56 -0.06 9.25
N PHE A 58 -2.56 -1.26 8.67
CA PHE A 58 -1.99 -2.44 9.29
C PHE A 58 -0.48 -2.59 9.05
N TYR A 59 0.10 -1.81 8.13
CA TYR A 59 1.51 -1.99 7.78
C TYR A 59 2.27 -0.70 7.46
N PHE A 60 1.58 0.33 6.97
CA PHE A 60 2.23 1.48 6.33
C PHE A 60 3.16 2.21 7.30
N ASP A 61 2.74 2.42 8.54
CA ASP A 61 3.51 3.14 9.55
C ASP A 61 4.81 2.42 9.93
N ASP A 62 4.82 1.09 9.91
CA ASP A 62 5.97 0.28 10.29
C ASP A 62 7.06 0.20 9.21
N LEU A 63 6.69 0.41 7.94
CA LEU A 63 7.61 0.36 6.81
C LEU A 63 8.78 1.34 6.98
N LYS A 64 10.00 0.87 6.73
CA LYS A 64 11.23 1.69 6.83
C LYS A 64 11.55 2.39 5.52
N GLY A 65 12.36 3.46 5.60
CA GLY A 65 12.80 4.24 4.46
C GLY A 65 11.69 5.06 3.77
N PRO A 66 12.00 5.73 2.65
CA PRO A 66 11.02 6.50 1.91
C PRO A 66 9.87 5.61 1.40
N LYS A 67 8.63 6.02 1.67
CA LYS A 67 7.42 5.26 1.35
C LYS A 67 6.32 6.19 0.87
N TYR A 68 5.64 5.79 -0.19
CA TYR A 68 4.57 6.53 -0.84
C TYR A 68 3.36 5.61 -1.00
N LEU A 69 2.17 6.17 -0.81
CA LEU A 69 0.91 5.48 -0.95
C LEU A 69 0.00 6.28 -1.87
N ARG A 70 -0.57 5.60 -2.87
CA ARG A 70 -1.56 6.16 -3.79
C ARG A 70 -2.78 5.24 -3.84
N TYR A 71 -3.96 5.82 -3.68
CA TYR A 71 -5.22 5.16 -4.02
C TYR A 71 -5.74 5.71 -5.34
N VAL A 72 -5.98 4.81 -6.30
CA VAL A 72 -6.59 5.11 -7.60
C VAL A 72 -8.11 5.12 -7.42
N PRO A 73 -8.77 6.27 -7.66
CA PRO A 73 -10.21 6.37 -7.46
C PRO A 73 -10.97 5.55 -8.52
N ASN A 74 -12.09 4.97 -8.12
CA ASN A 74 -13.04 4.26 -8.99
C ASN A 74 -12.44 3.08 -9.80
N ALA A 75 -11.27 2.57 -9.39
CA ALA A 75 -10.68 1.38 -9.96
C ALA A 75 -10.99 0.15 -9.10
N ASP A 76 -11.04 -1.03 -9.73
CA ASP A 76 -11.12 -2.32 -9.06
C ASP A 76 -9.72 -2.92 -8.83
N HIS A 77 -9.67 -4.15 -8.31
CA HIS A 77 -8.41 -4.87 -8.04
C HIS A 77 -7.45 -4.94 -9.24
N SER A 78 -7.96 -4.91 -10.47
CA SER A 78 -7.12 -5.01 -11.67
C SER A 78 -6.37 -3.71 -11.99
N LEU A 79 -6.82 -2.56 -11.44
CA LEU A 79 -6.35 -1.22 -11.81
C LEU A 79 -6.45 -0.91 -13.32
N LYS A 80 -7.14 -1.74 -14.11
CA LYS A 80 -7.28 -1.54 -15.56
C LYS A 80 -8.06 -0.25 -15.84
N ASP A 81 -7.85 0.28 -17.03
CA ASP A 81 -8.53 1.50 -17.50
C ASP A 81 -8.35 2.70 -16.55
N SER A 82 -7.22 2.75 -15.84
CA SER A 82 -6.84 3.81 -14.90
C SER A 82 -5.46 4.41 -15.22
N ASP A 83 -5.11 5.48 -14.51
CA ASP A 83 -3.80 6.16 -14.58
C ASP A 83 -2.72 5.52 -13.68
N ALA A 84 -2.95 4.29 -13.20
CA ALA A 84 -1.96 3.57 -12.40
C ALA A 84 -0.63 3.39 -13.15
N ILE A 85 -0.69 3.15 -14.47
CA ILE A 85 0.51 2.98 -15.30
C ILE A 85 1.30 4.29 -15.45
N ASP A 86 0.62 5.43 -15.53
CA ASP A 86 1.27 6.75 -15.61
C ASP A 86 2.03 7.05 -14.31
N THR A 87 1.41 6.72 -13.18
CA THR A 87 2.05 6.80 -11.86
C THR A 87 3.31 5.92 -11.81
N LEU A 88 3.22 4.67 -12.27
CA LEU A 88 4.36 3.75 -12.29
C LEU A 88 5.48 4.25 -13.20
N ASN A 89 5.15 4.78 -14.39
CA ASN A 89 6.11 5.35 -15.33
C ASN A 89 6.84 6.56 -14.71
N ALA A 90 6.11 7.48 -14.08
CA ALA A 90 6.70 8.63 -13.39
C ALA A 90 7.63 8.21 -12.25
N TRP A 91 7.22 7.20 -11.46
CA TRP A 91 8.06 6.63 -10.40
C TRP A 91 9.34 6.00 -10.95
N GLN A 92 9.23 5.14 -11.96
CA GLN A 92 10.39 4.50 -12.59
C GLN A 92 11.35 5.53 -13.16
N TYR A 93 10.85 6.55 -13.84
CA TYR A 93 11.66 7.66 -14.33
C TYR A 93 12.40 8.37 -13.19
N ALA A 94 11.69 8.71 -12.11
CA ALA A 94 12.29 9.41 -10.98
C ALA A 94 13.39 8.58 -10.30
N ILE A 95 13.15 7.29 -10.06
CA ILE A 95 14.14 6.39 -9.44
C ILE A 95 15.36 6.21 -10.33
N THR A 96 15.17 5.88 -11.61
CA THR A 96 16.28 5.61 -12.55
C THR A 96 17.14 6.84 -12.83
N HIS A 97 16.54 8.03 -12.86
CA HIS A 97 17.25 9.30 -13.09
C HIS A 97 17.64 10.03 -11.80
N ARG A 98 17.48 9.38 -10.64
CA ARG A 98 17.78 9.96 -9.31
C ARG A 98 17.14 11.34 -9.11
N ARG A 99 15.92 11.51 -9.62
CA ARG A 99 15.16 12.76 -9.43
C ARG A 99 14.71 12.83 -7.96
N PRO A 100 14.72 14.01 -7.34
CA PRO A 100 14.12 14.19 -6.03
C PRO A 100 12.66 13.74 -6.04
N LEU A 101 12.29 12.92 -5.06
CA LEU A 101 10.89 12.52 -4.85
C LEU A 101 10.18 13.59 -4.00
N PRO A 102 8.86 13.79 -4.15
CA PRO A 102 8.12 14.77 -3.36
C PRO A 102 8.23 14.48 -1.88
N ARG A 103 8.49 15.52 -1.07
CA ARG A 103 8.48 15.42 0.39
C ARG A 103 7.18 16.00 0.92
N PHE A 104 6.40 15.14 1.55
CA PHE A 104 5.18 15.50 2.23
C PHE A 104 4.91 14.52 3.36
N ASP A 105 4.10 14.97 4.31
CA ASP A 105 3.48 14.14 5.32
C ASP A 105 1.99 14.44 5.38
N TRP A 106 1.24 13.54 6.00
CA TRP A 106 -0.20 13.71 6.15
C TRP A 106 -0.65 13.15 7.50
N ARG A 107 -1.76 13.67 8.00
CA ARG A 107 -2.42 13.20 9.23
C ARG A 107 -3.91 13.11 9.01
N GLY A 108 -4.48 11.95 9.34
CA GLY A 108 -5.93 11.74 9.38
C GLY A 108 -6.49 12.00 10.77
N ASN A 109 -7.63 12.70 10.84
CA ASN A 109 -8.49 12.78 12.02
C ASN A 109 -9.81 12.08 11.71
N TRP A 110 -9.93 10.84 12.17
CA TRP A 110 -11.08 9.98 11.88
C TRP A 110 -12.36 10.43 12.58
N ASP A 111 -12.27 11.05 13.76
CA ASP A 111 -13.42 11.56 14.49
C ASP A 111 -14.09 12.74 13.76
N ARG A 112 -13.31 13.49 12.97
CA ARG A 112 -13.77 14.67 12.22
C ARG A 112 -13.88 14.45 10.72
N GLY A 113 -13.41 13.32 10.20
CA GLY A 113 -13.34 13.06 8.77
C GLY A 113 -12.37 13.98 8.02
N GLU A 114 -11.30 14.44 8.68
CA GLU A 114 -10.33 15.37 8.09
C GLU A 114 -9.03 14.63 7.70
N ASN A 115 -8.46 15.00 6.56
CA ASN A 115 -7.08 14.64 6.21
C ASN A 115 -6.31 15.92 5.90
N VAL A 116 -5.24 16.15 6.64
CA VAL A 116 -4.35 17.31 6.46
C VAL A 116 -3.07 16.84 5.80
N VAL A 117 -2.71 17.47 4.69
CA VAL A 117 -1.47 17.19 3.96
C VAL A 117 -0.53 18.38 4.11
N HIS A 118 0.71 18.10 4.51
CA HIS A 118 1.79 19.06 4.61
C HIS A 118 2.83 18.77 3.53
N ALA A 119 2.81 19.56 2.45
CA ALA A 119 3.81 19.47 1.40
C ALA A 119 5.01 20.39 1.70
N GLN A 120 6.22 19.85 1.66
CA GLN A 120 7.45 20.63 1.83
C GLN A 120 7.94 21.19 0.50
N ASP A 121 7.72 20.46 -0.58
CA ASP A 121 8.14 20.84 -1.92
C ASP A 121 7.01 21.51 -2.70
N ARG A 122 7.38 22.44 -3.60
CA ARG A 122 6.45 23.01 -4.58
C ARG A 122 6.60 22.26 -5.91
N PRO A 123 5.50 22.00 -6.64
CA PRO A 123 5.60 21.45 -7.99
C PRO A 123 6.53 22.29 -8.86
N GLY A 124 7.41 21.63 -9.62
CA GLY A 124 8.20 22.31 -10.65
C GLY A 124 7.28 22.92 -11.72
N LYS A 125 7.73 23.99 -12.36
CA LYS A 125 7.10 24.51 -13.58
C LYS A 125 7.39 23.59 -14.76
#